data_AF-A0A2N9FDW6-F1
#
_entry.id   AF-A0A2N9FDW6-F1
#
_cell.length_a   1.000
_cell.length_b   1.000
_cell.length_c   1.000
_cell.angle_alpha   90.00
_cell.angle_beta   90.00
_cell.angle_gamma   90.00
#
_symmetry.space_group_name_H-M   'P 1'
#
loop_
_entity.id
_entity.type
_entity.pdbx_description
1 polymer ?
#
loop_
_entity_poly.entity_id
_entity_poly.type
_entity_poly.pdbx_seq_one_letter_code
_entity_poly.pdbx_strand_id
1 'polypeptide(L)' 'MGNSSKDDSATDGDTSSGDTPPSNSSLFSEGEKVLAYHGPRLYEAKVQKAELRKKEWRYFVHYLGWNKK' A
#
# COMPACT_ATOMS: atom_id res chain seq x y z
N MET A 1 -17.72 37.62 -20.92
CA MET A 1 -17.29 36.97 -19.67
C MET A 1 -17.04 35.51 -20.01
N GLY A 2 -15.80 35.16 -20.30
CA GLY A 2 -15.41 33.80 -20.69
C GLY A 2 -15.23 32.95 -19.44
N ASN A 3 -15.95 31.82 -19.39
CA ASN A 3 -15.77 30.81 -18.36
C ASN A 3 -15.14 29.59 -19.02
N SER A 4 -13.92 29.25 -18.64
CA SER A 4 -13.42 27.87 -18.61
C SER A 4 -11.93 27.88 -18.34
N SER A 5 -11.49 27.23 -17.26
CA SER A 5 -10.27 26.42 -17.20
C SER A 5 -10.12 25.89 -15.78
N LYS A 6 -10.31 24.59 -15.60
CA LYS A 6 -9.40 23.79 -14.79
C LYS A 6 -9.52 22.34 -15.22
N ASP A 7 -8.46 21.90 -15.89
CA ASP A 7 -8.09 20.51 -15.93
C ASP A 7 -7.73 20.09 -14.50
N ASP A 8 -8.08 18.87 -14.12
CA ASP A 8 -7.40 18.20 -13.03
C ASP A 8 -7.22 16.74 -13.44
N SER A 9 -6.03 16.52 -14.00
CA SER A 9 -5.13 15.39 -13.79
C SER A 9 -5.76 14.02 -13.53
N ALA A 10 -5.55 13.14 -14.50
CA ALA A 10 -5.69 11.70 -14.40
C ALA A 10 -4.89 11.13 -13.22
N THR A 11 -5.48 10.16 -12.52
CA THR A 11 -4.70 9.11 -11.87
C THR A 11 -5.24 7.79 -12.38
N ASP A 12 -4.51 7.18 -13.30
CA ASP A 12 -4.75 5.84 -13.82
C ASP A 12 -4.75 4.86 -12.65
N GLY A 13 -5.92 4.32 -12.32
CA GLY A 13 -6.06 3.15 -11.45
C GLY A 13 -5.71 1.91 -12.25
N ASP A 14 -4.44 1.75 -12.59
CA ASP A 14 -3.97 0.57 -13.30
C ASP A 14 -3.63 -0.60 -12.35
N THR A 15 -4.01 -1.78 -12.83
CA THR A 15 -3.56 -3.12 -12.47
C THR A 15 -3.71 -3.58 -11.02
N SER A 16 -4.91 -4.07 -10.68
CA SER A 16 -5.01 -5.32 -9.93
C SER A 16 -4.57 -6.46 -10.85
N SER A 17 -3.27 -6.56 -11.11
CA SER A 17 -2.67 -7.77 -11.66
C SER A 17 -2.92 -8.89 -10.65
N GLY A 18 -3.85 -9.78 -10.97
CA GLY A 18 -3.91 -11.12 -10.41
C GLY A 18 -2.70 -11.91 -10.89
N ASP A 19 -1.50 -11.45 -10.55
CA ASP A 19 -0.27 -12.20 -10.68
C ASP A 19 -0.16 -13.01 -9.41
N THR A 20 -0.52 -14.29 -9.48
CA THR A 20 -0.20 -15.26 -8.43
C THR A 20 1.31 -15.12 -8.15
N PRO A 21 1.72 -14.58 -6.99
CA PRO A 21 3.13 -14.40 -6.73
C PRO A 21 3.79 -15.79 -6.75
N PRO A 22 4.96 -15.97 -7.39
CA PRO A 22 5.70 -17.22 -7.29
C PRO A 22 5.84 -17.59 -5.80
N SER A 23 5.76 -18.87 -5.46
CA SER A 23 5.58 -19.37 -4.08
C SER A 23 6.64 -18.92 -3.05
N ASN A 24 7.66 -18.15 -3.46
CA ASN A 24 8.70 -17.55 -2.64
C ASN A 24 8.73 -16.00 -2.64
N SER A 25 7.85 -15.29 -3.36
CA SER A 25 7.79 -13.83 -3.31
C SER A 25 6.87 -13.35 -2.18
N SER A 26 7.14 -12.16 -1.64
CA SER A 26 6.25 -11.52 -0.67
C SER A 26 4.91 -11.18 -1.32
N LEU A 27 3.85 -11.18 -0.52
CA LEU A 27 2.51 -10.77 -0.93
C LEU A 27 2.41 -9.26 -1.14
N PHE A 28 3.21 -8.51 -0.38
CA PHE A 28 3.25 -7.04 -0.44
C PHE A 28 4.69 -6.58 -0.68
N SER A 29 4.83 -5.48 -1.39
CA SER A 29 6.12 -4.87 -1.71
C SER A 29 6.41 -3.66 -0.82
N GLU A 30 7.69 -3.34 -0.64
CA GLU A 30 8.07 -2.10 0.03
C GLU A 30 7.52 -0.89 -0.73
N GLY A 31 6.93 0.04 0.00
CA GLY A 31 6.28 1.23 -0.57
C GLY A 31 4.80 1.05 -0.89
N GLU A 32 4.29 -0.18 -0.88
CA GLU A 32 2.89 -0.48 -1.18
C GLU A 32 1.94 0.07 -0.10
N LYS A 33 0.81 0.62 -0.53
CA LYS A 33 -0.27 1.03 0.38
C LYS A 33 -1.16 -0.17 0.68
N VAL A 34 -1.40 -0.42 1.96
CA VAL A 34 -2.16 -1.56 2.46
C VAL A 34 -3.17 -1.12 3.51
N LEU A 35 -4.20 -1.95 3.73
CA LEU A 35 -5.10 -1.81 4.86
C LEU A 35 -4.63 -2.73 5.99
N ALA A 36 -4.39 -2.15 7.17
CA ALA A 36 -3.84 -2.86 8.32
C ALA A 36 -4.74 -2.70 9.55
N TYR A 37 -4.94 -3.80 10.28
CA TYR A 37 -5.70 -3.80 11.52
C TYR A 37 -4.88 -3.26 12.68
N HIS A 38 -5.47 -2.36 13.45
CA HIS A 38 -5.00 -1.96 14.77
C HIS A 38 -6.15 -2.13 15.77
N GLY A 39 -6.11 -3.24 16.51
CA GLY A 39 -7.27 -3.71 17.27
C GLY A 39 -8.44 -4.03 16.32
N PRO A 40 -9.68 -3.60 16.62
CA PRO A 40 -10.85 -3.87 15.78
C PRO A 40 -10.99 -2.92 14.57
N ARG A 41 -10.11 -1.92 14.42
CA ARG A 41 -10.21 -0.88 13.38
C ARG A 41 -9.23 -1.14 12.24
N LEU A 42 -9.64 -0.76 11.03
CA LEU A 42 -8.83 -0.84 9.83
C LEU A 42 -8.28 0.55 9.48
N TYR A 43 -7.00 0.62 9.16
CA TYR A 43 -6.31 1.86 8.82
C TYR A 43 -5.51 1.70 7.54
N GLU A 44 -5.40 2.78 6.77
CA GLU A 44 -4.41 2.84 5.69
C GLU A 44 -3.00 2.87 6.27
N ALA A 45 -2.11 2.09 5.69
CA ALA A 45 -0.71 2.01 6.06
C ALA A 45 0.16 1.86 4.81
N LYS A 46 1.46 2.11 4.98
CA LYS A 46 2.48 1.87 3.95
C LYS A 46 3.45 0.81 4.42
N VAL A 47 3.73 -0.18 3.58
CA VAL A 47 4.77 -1.18 3.85
C VAL A 47 6.12 -0.48 3.81
N GLN A 48 6.83 -0.48 4.93
CA GLN A 48 8.20 0.02 5.02
C GLN A 48 9.23 -1.07 4.75
N LYS A 49 8.89 -2.33 5.03
CA LYS A 49 9.81 -3.46 4.82
C LYS A 49 9.07 -4.79 4.78
N ALA A 50 9.52 -5.70 3.94
CA ALA A 50 9.13 -7.11 3.95
C ALA A 50 10.35 -7.97 4.31
N GLU A 51 10.20 -8.86 5.29
CA GLU A 51 11.26 -9.78 5.72
C GLU A 51 10.74 -11.21 5.81
N LEU A 52 11.46 -12.17 5.22
CA LEU A 52 11.19 -13.60 5.41
C LEU A 52 11.96 -14.11 6.64
N ARG A 53 11.24 -14.46 7.72
CA ARG A 53 11.82 -15.03 8.94
C ARG A 53 11.20 -16.39 9.22
N LYS A 54 12.03 -17.43 9.41
CA LYS A 54 11.56 -18.81 9.69
C LYS A 54 10.49 -19.32 8.69
N LYS A 55 10.64 -18.97 7.40
CA LYS A 55 9.67 -19.25 6.32
C LYS A 55 8.32 -18.54 6.43
N GLU A 56 8.20 -17.52 7.29
CA GLU A 56 7.06 -16.61 7.36
C GLU A 56 7.44 -15.21 6.92
N TRP A 57 6.61 -14.59 6.09
CA TRP A 57 6.74 -13.18 5.74
C TRP A 57 6.25 -12.32 6.89
N ARG A 58 7.06 -11.32 7.26
CA ARG A 58 6.71 -10.27 8.20
C ARG A 58 6.82 -8.93 7.50
N TYR A 59 5.81 -8.09 7.69
CA TYR A 59 5.73 -6.78 7.09
C TYR A 59 5.80 -5.73 8.19
N PHE A 60 6.71 -4.78 8.03
CA PHE A 60 6.75 -3.58 8.83
C PHE A 60 5.90 -2.54 8.12
N VAL A 61 4.83 -2.10 8.78
CA VAL A 61 3.89 -1.12 8.23
C VAL A 61 3.90 0.15 9.07
N HIS A 62 3.69 1.29 8.42
CA HIS A 62 3.47 2.56 9.07
C HIS A 62 2.10 3.10 8.70
N TYR A 63 1.24 3.31 9.72
CA TYR A 63 -0.09 3.86 9.54
C TYR A 63 -0.03 5.29 9.01
N LEU A 64 -0.78 5.57 7.95
CA LEU A 64 -0.83 6.90 7.37
C LEU A 64 -1.53 7.86 8.32
N GLY A 65 -1.01 9.08 8.44
CA GLY A 65 -1.51 10.10 9.36
C GLY A 65 -1.05 9.93 10.81
N TRP A 66 -0.27 8.90 11.14
CA TRP A 66 0.36 8.77 12.45
C TRP A 66 1.73 9.46 12.44
N ASN A 67 2.20 9.89 13.61
CA ASN A 67 3.52 10.54 13.71
C ASN A 67 4.62 9.61 13.17
N LYS A 68 5.48 10.16 12.32
CA LYS A 68 6.69 9.48 11.89
C LYS A 68 7.61 9.35 13.10
N LYS A 69 7.87 8.11 13.51
CA LYS A 69 9.00 7.79 14.38
C LYS A 69 10.21 7.47 13.51
#